data_AF-A0A2H1L466-F1
#
_entry.id   AF-A0A2H1L466-F1
#
_cell.length_a   1.000
_cell.length_b   1.000
_cell.length_c   1.000
_cell.angle_alpha   90.00
_cell.angle_beta   90.00
_cell.angle_gamma   90.00
#
_symmetry.space_group_name_H-M   'P 1'
#
loop_
_entity.id
_entity.type
_entity.pdbx_description
1 polymer ?
#
loop_
_entity_poly.entity_id
_entity_poly.type
_entity_poly.pdbx_seq_one_letter_code
_entity_poly.pdbx_strand_id
1 'polypeptide(L)'
;MVLALVVPFSLTSAAVAATPGITVTVDGSDEQYGGSEVVDEGERMTMRIQYSSDVAPGSTVEIALGDLAAFSVPDVPAGNDAIESIEADPDNPNILRITFADPWPPEVNQGVLALDFDIVEVERSSQENLTWSVDGEETSREITIRDGGDRFADVRPSTGKAVAAPNLAQFVTVEDGAVSVADEVLTSEITYTLSVDVEDEQSGYTITDQLPAELGYVEDSFAVTQITWDEAGLNKAGIHGHRVRAPDHGECVRGHPRRARSVADAHHLPCRRG
;
A
#
# COMPACT_ATOMS: atom_id res chain seq x y z
N MET A 1 4.07 -33.45 10.04
CA MET A 1 3.43 -32.49 9.11
C MET A 1 4.56 -31.64 8.55
N VAL A 2 4.97 -31.90 7.31
CA VAL A 2 6.09 -31.19 6.66
C VAL A 2 5.48 -29.98 5.99
N LEU A 3 5.82 -28.78 6.49
CA LEU A 3 5.41 -27.51 5.90
C LEU A 3 6.34 -27.25 4.70
N ALA A 4 5.82 -27.40 3.49
CA ALA A 4 6.54 -27.08 2.27
C ALA A 4 6.47 -25.57 2.04
N LEU A 5 7.59 -24.89 2.18
CA LEU A 5 7.77 -23.49 1.80
C LEU A 5 7.86 -23.42 0.26
N VAL A 6 6.78 -23.00 -0.38
CA VAL A 6 6.78 -22.68 -1.82
C VAL A 6 7.32 -21.27 -1.95
N VAL A 7 8.55 -21.14 -2.45
CA VAL A 7 9.13 -19.86 -2.82
C VAL A 7 8.49 -19.47 -4.16
N PRO A 8 7.78 -18.34 -4.28
CA PRO A 8 7.37 -17.83 -5.57
C PRO A 8 8.64 -17.43 -6.33
N PHE A 9 8.95 -18.16 -7.40
CA PHE A 9 9.90 -17.67 -8.39
C PHE A 9 9.20 -16.54 -9.14
N SER A 10 9.72 -15.32 -9.02
CA SER A 10 9.35 -14.21 -9.91
C SER A 10 9.67 -14.64 -11.34
N LEU A 11 8.63 -14.91 -12.12
CA LEU A 11 8.76 -15.19 -13.54
C LEU A 11 9.07 -13.87 -14.22
N THR A 12 10.34 -13.63 -14.56
CA THR A 12 10.68 -12.59 -15.52
C THR A 12 9.95 -12.90 -16.83
N SER A 13 8.98 -12.05 -17.19
CA SER A 13 8.31 -12.15 -18.49
C SER A 13 9.32 -11.78 -19.56
N ALA A 14 9.83 -12.78 -20.27
CA ALA A 14 10.61 -12.55 -21.48
C ALA A 14 9.63 -12.29 -22.62
N ALA A 15 9.60 -11.04 -23.10
CA ALA A 15 8.96 -10.74 -24.36
C ALA A 15 9.90 -11.13 -25.51
N VAL A 16 9.43 -11.99 -26.39
CA VAL A 16 10.08 -12.22 -27.68
C VAL A 16 9.58 -11.12 -28.59
N ALA A 17 10.39 -10.09 -28.82
CA ALA A 17 10.11 -9.13 -29.89
C ALA A 17 10.11 -9.89 -31.22
N ALA A 18 9.15 -9.63 -32.11
CA ALA A 18 9.19 -10.19 -33.47
C ALA A 18 10.35 -9.63 -34.29
N THR A 19 11.04 -8.61 -33.79
CA THR A 19 12.32 -8.12 -34.30
C THR A 19 13.38 -9.22 -34.19
N PRO A 20 13.85 -9.79 -35.31
CA PRO A 20 14.80 -10.90 -35.29
C PRO A 20 16.07 -10.54 -34.52
N GLY A 21 16.48 -11.44 -33.62
CA GLY A 21 17.71 -11.29 -32.85
C GLY A 21 17.62 -10.34 -31.66
N ILE A 22 16.46 -9.80 -31.30
CA ILE A 22 16.27 -8.94 -30.11
C ILE A 22 15.42 -9.65 -29.05
N THR A 23 15.81 -9.51 -27.79
CA THR A 23 15.02 -9.93 -26.63
C THR A 23 15.13 -8.89 -25.53
N VAL A 24 14.00 -8.52 -24.93
CA VAL A 24 13.94 -7.49 -23.90
C VAL A 24 13.39 -8.07 -22.61
N THR A 25 14.06 -7.75 -21.51
CA THR A 25 13.63 -8.08 -20.16
C THR A 25 13.77 -6.86 -19.27
N VAL A 26 12.76 -6.56 -18.45
CA VAL A 26 12.80 -5.48 -17.46
C VAL A 26 12.99 -6.09 -16.09
N ASP A 27 14.00 -5.61 -15.36
CA ASP A 27 14.27 -6.06 -13.99
C ASP A 27 13.04 -5.80 -13.09
N GLY A 28 12.89 -6.57 -12.01
CA GLY A 28 11.77 -6.41 -11.06
C GLY A 28 12.26 -5.99 -9.68
N SER A 29 11.38 -5.40 -8.89
CA SER A 29 11.54 -5.13 -7.47
C SER A 29 11.28 -6.39 -6.63
N ASP A 30 11.96 -6.46 -5.48
CA ASP A 30 11.82 -7.52 -4.49
C ASP A 30 10.63 -7.27 -3.53
N GLU A 31 10.13 -6.03 -3.45
CA GLU A 31 9.00 -5.69 -2.59
C GLU A 31 7.68 -6.11 -3.25
N GLN A 32 6.77 -6.66 -2.45
CA GLN A 32 5.44 -7.07 -2.92
C GLN A 32 4.34 -6.58 -1.99
N TYR A 33 3.21 -6.22 -2.58
CA TYR A 33 1.98 -5.88 -1.89
C TYR A 33 0.78 -6.41 -2.65
N GLY A 34 -0.13 -7.10 -1.96
CA GLY A 34 -1.32 -7.68 -2.61
C GLY A 34 -1.03 -8.72 -3.70
N GLY A 35 0.20 -9.25 -3.77
CA GLY A 35 0.64 -10.15 -4.85
C GLY A 35 1.22 -9.45 -6.07
N SER A 36 1.28 -8.11 -6.08
CA SER A 36 1.92 -7.31 -7.11
C SER A 36 3.26 -6.77 -6.61
N GLU A 37 4.21 -6.65 -7.53
CA GLU A 37 5.50 -5.99 -7.29
C GLU A 37 5.28 -4.52 -6.91
N VAL A 38 6.04 -4.01 -5.94
CA VAL A 38 5.99 -2.61 -5.51
C VAL A 38 7.22 -1.89 -6.03
N VAL A 39 6.99 -0.77 -6.72
CA VAL A 39 8.04 0.15 -7.14
C VAL A 39 7.76 1.53 -6.55
N ASP A 40 8.81 2.25 -6.17
CA ASP A 40 8.69 3.62 -5.69
C ASP A 40 8.71 4.60 -6.88
N GLU A 41 7.98 5.70 -6.77
CA GLU A 41 8.21 6.82 -7.69
C GLU A 41 9.67 7.31 -7.60
N GLY A 42 10.22 7.71 -8.74
CA GLY A 42 11.64 8.05 -8.87
C GLY A 42 12.60 6.87 -8.73
N GLU A 43 12.11 5.64 -8.54
CA GLU A 43 12.95 4.45 -8.54
C GLU A 43 13.57 4.23 -9.92
N ARG A 44 14.88 3.97 -9.92
CA ARG A 44 15.60 3.59 -11.14
C ARG A 44 15.48 2.10 -11.38
N MET A 45 14.93 1.76 -12.53
CA MET A 45 14.85 0.39 -13.03
C MET A 45 15.75 0.22 -14.25
N THR A 46 16.07 -1.04 -14.57
CA THR A 46 16.91 -1.38 -15.72
C THR A 46 16.16 -2.30 -16.68
N MET A 47 16.13 -1.88 -17.95
CA MET A 47 15.74 -2.71 -19.09
C MET A 47 16.98 -3.32 -19.72
N ARG A 48 17.00 -4.65 -19.87
CA ARG A 48 18.08 -5.38 -20.54
C ARG A 48 17.63 -5.79 -21.93
N ILE A 49 18.40 -5.38 -22.92
CA ILE A 49 18.23 -5.74 -24.32
C ILE A 49 19.36 -6.70 -24.67
N GLN A 50 19.00 -7.94 -24.95
CA GLN A 50 19.90 -8.93 -25.54
C GLN A 50 19.74 -8.89 -27.05
N TYR A 51 20.86 -8.88 -27.77
CA TYR A 51 20.85 -8.88 -29.22
C TYR A 51 21.82 -9.93 -29.80
N SER A 52 21.55 -10.41 -31.02
CA SER A 52 22.39 -11.36 -31.76
C SER A 52 22.73 -10.84 -33.17
N SER A 53 23.60 -11.57 -33.87
CA SER A 53 23.91 -11.34 -35.29
C SER A 53 22.75 -11.62 -36.25
N ASP A 54 21.57 -12.00 -35.75
CA ASP A 54 20.35 -12.11 -36.55
C ASP A 54 19.71 -10.72 -36.81
N VAL A 55 20.14 -9.69 -36.07
CA VAL A 55 19.76 -8.29 -36.34
C VAL A 55 20.37 -7.85 -37.67
N ALA A 56 19.58 -7.20 -38.52
CA ALA A 56 20.06 -6.73 -39.82
C ALA A 56 21.12 -5.61 -39.66
N PRO A 57 22.29 -5.70 -40.32
CA PRO A 57 23.29 -4.63 -40.29
C PRO A 57 22.70 -3.29 -40.76
N GLY A 58 23.03 -2.19 -40.08
CA GLY A 58 22.52 -0.85 -40.38
C GLY A 58 21.05 -0.61 -40.01
N SER A 59 20.36 -1.61 -39.46
CA SER A 59 18.99 -1.44 -39.00
C SER A 59 18.90 -0.62 -37.73
N THR A 60 17.74 -0.02 -37.52
CA THR A 60 17.41 0.71 -36.30
C THR A 60 16.22 0.03 -35.65
N VAL A 61 16.36 -0.29 -34.37
CA VAL A 61 15.30 -0.84 -33.52
C VAL A 61 14.78 0.26 -32.62
N GLU A 62 13.46 0.39 -32.56
CA GLU A 62 12.78 1.36 -31.71
C GLU A 62 12.35 0.69 -30.40
N ILE A 63 12.73 1.29 -29.28
CA ILE A 63 12.32 0.88 -27.94
C ILE A 63 11.51 2.02 -27.34
N ALA A 64 10.29 1.75 -26.88
CA ALA A 64 9.45 2.74 -26.23
C ALA A 64 9.07 2.31 -24.81
N LEU A 65 8.96 3.27 -23.89
CA LEU A 65 8.34 3.13 -22.58
C LEU A 65 6.96 3.79 -22.56
N GLY A 66 6.06 3.24 -21.73
CA GLY A 66 4.80 3.88 -21.39
C GLY A 66 4.97 5.12 -20.50
N ASP A 67 3.85 5.77 -20.19
CA ASP A 67 3.84 7.06 -19.49
C ASP A 67 4.32 7.00 -18.03
N LEU A 68 4.42 5.80 -17.45
CA LEU A 68 4.86 5.58 -16.07
C LEU A 68 6.38 5.65 -15.89
N ALA A 69 7.14 5.73 -16.98
CA ALA A 69 8.58 5.66 -16.95
C ALA A 69 9.21 6.63 -17.95
N ALA A 70 10.42 7.07 -17.65
CA ALA A 70 11.20 7.91 -18.55
C ALA A 70 12.64 7.40 -18.63
N PHE A 71 13.15 7.26 -19.86
CA PHE A 71 14.54 6.85 -20.07
C PHE A 71 15.53 7.90 -19.58
N SER A 72 16.62 7.42 -18.99
CA SER A 72 17.87 8.17 -18.96
C SER A 72 18.63 7.86 -20.26
N VAL A 73 18.66 8.80 -21.21
CA VAL A 73 19.31 8.58 -22.52
C VAL A 73 20.80 8.27 -22.34
N PRO A 74 21.27 7.05 -22.65
CA PRO A 74 22.65 6.67 -22.42
C PRO A 74 23.52 6.87 -23.67
N ASP A 75 24.81 7.10 -23.45
CA ASP A 75 25.81 6.83 -24.49
C ASP A 75 25.92 5.32 -24.74
N VAL A 76 26.37 4.92 -25.93
CA VAL A 76 26.68 3.51 -26.22
C VAL A 76 27.77 3.02 -25.23
N PRO A 77 27.49 1.98 -24.41
CA PRO A 77 28.48 1.49 -23.46
C PRO A 77 29.73 0.96 -24.17
N ALA A 78 30.91 1.24 -23.59
CA ALA A 78 32.17 0.76 -24.14
C ALA A 78 32.17 -0.77 -24.29
N GLY A 79 32.58 -1.26 -25.46
CA GLY A 79 32.62 -2.70 -25.78
C GLY A 79 31.38 -3.25 -26.49
N ASN A 80 30.32 -2.45 -26.69
CA ASN A 80 29.19 -2.81 -27.54
C ASN A 80 29.46 -2.42 -29.01
N ASP A 81 30.45 -3.06 -29.63
CA ASP A 81 30.93 -2.71 -30.98
C ASP A 81 29.90 -2.92 -32.11
N ALA A 82 28.82 -3.67 -31.83
CA ALA A 82 27.73 -3.90 -32.78
C ALA A 82 26.64 -2.80 -32.77
N ILE A 83 26.65 -1.90 -31.77
CA ILE A 83 25.75 -0.76 -31.70
C ILE A 83 26.52 0.48 -32.17
N GLU A 84 25.98 1.16 -33.17
CA GLU A 84 26.55 2.40 -33.72
C GLU A 84 26.10 3.60 -32.89
N SER A 85 24.81 3.69 -32.56
CA SER A 85 24.25 4.80 -31.79
C SER A 85 23.00 4.41 -30.99
N ILE A 86 22.76 5.19 -29.94
CA ILE A 86 21.50 5.21 -29.19
C ILE A 86 21.06 6.66 -29.16
N GLU A 87 19.88 6.95 -29.70
CA GLU A 87 19.35 8.31 -29.79
C GLU A 87 17.92 8.34 -29.26
N ALA A 88 17.60 9.34 -28.44
CA ALA A 88 16.22 9.60 -28.09
C ALA A 88 15.48 10.23 -29.27
N ASP A 89 14.22 9.86 -29.45
CA ASP A 89 13.37 10.54 -30.42
C ASP A 89 13.21 12.02 -30.01
N PRO A 90 13.42 12.96 -30.94
CA PRO A 90 13.40 14.39 -30.63
C PRO A 90 12.01 14.90 -30.21
N ASP A 91 10.95 14.21 -30.61
CA ASP A 91 9.56 14.56 -30.31
C ASP A 91 9.02 13.76 -29.11
N ASN A 92 9.63 12.61 -28.79
CA ASN A 92 9.24 11.78 -27.65
C ASN A 92 10.46 11.14 -26.94
N PRO A 93 10.90 11.68 -25.78
CA PRO A 93 12.06 11.15 -25.05
C PRO A 93 11.84 9.75 -24.46
N ASN A 94 10.59 9.25 -24.43
CA ASN A 94 10.30 7.88 -24.01
C ASN A 94 10.54 6.85 -25.14
N ILE A 95 10.98 7.30 -26.32
CA ILE A 95 11.36 6.46 -27.44
C ILE A 95 12.87 6.57 -27.65
N LEU A 96 13.55 5.44 -27.63
CA LEU A 96 14.96 5.31 -28.00
C LEU A 96 15.08 4.56 -29.32
N ARG A 97 15.95 5.05 -30.20
CA ARG A 97 16.36 4.41 -31.45
C ARG A 97 17.77 3.86 -31.30
N ILE A 98 17.89 2.55 -31.44
CA ILE A 98 19.18 1.84 -31.36
C ILE A 98 19.58 1.45 -32.77
N THR A 99 20.62 2.08 -33.31
CA THR A 99 21.15 1.78 -34.65
C THR A 99 22.31 0.80 -34.54
N PHE A 100 22.26 -0.29 -35.31
CA PHE A 100 23.30 -1.30 -35.35
C PHE A 100 24.30 -1.03 -36.48
N ALA A 101 25.56 -1.37 -36.25
CA ALA A 101 26.66 -1.08 -37.18
C ALA A 101 26.46 -1.73 -38.57
N ASP A 102 26.86 -1.00 -39.63
CA ASP A 102 26.98 -1.49 -41.00
C ASP A 102 28.41 -1.26 -41.54
N PRO A 103 29.20 -2.32 -41.80
CA PRO A 103 28.86 -3.73 -41.67
C PRO A 103 28.86 -4.21 -40.21
N TRP A 104 28.12 -5.28 -39.94
CA TRP A 104 28.14 -5.95 -38.64
C TRP A 104 29.55 -6.45 -38.30
N PRO A 105 30.07 -6.23 -37.07
CA PRO A 105 31.42 -6.66 -36.70
C PRO A 105 31.57 -8.19 -36.75
N PRO A 106 32.54 -8.74 -37.49
CA PRO A 106 32.62 -10.18 -37.77
C PRO A 106 32.89 -11.05 -36.53
N GLU A 107 33.43 -10.48 -35.46
CA GLU A 107 33.76 -11.21 -34.22
C GLU A 107 32.65 -11.12 -33.14
N VAL A 108 31.57 -10.39 -33.43
CA VAL A 108 30.47 -10.18 -32.48
C VAL A 108 29.28 -11.03 -32.92
N ASN A 109 28.88 -12.01 -32.09
CA ASN A 109 27.71 -12.86 -32.37
C ASN A 109 26.50 -12.53 -31.49
N GLN A 110 26.74 -11.86 -30.36
CA GLN A 110 25.72 -11.45 -29.39
C GLN A 110 26.24 -10.30 -28.52
N GLY A 111 25.33 -9.56 -27.91
CA GLY A 111 25.65 -8.54 -26.91
C GLY A 111 24.48 -8.25 -25.99
N VAL A 112 24.76 -7.41 -24.99
CA VAL A 112 23.76 -6.98 -23.99
C VAL A 112 23.90 -5.48 -23.79
N LEU A 113 22.79 -4.78 -23.92
CA LEU A 113 22.65 -3.37 -23.57
C LEU A 113 21.73 -3.27 -22.35
N ALA A 114 22.16 -2.52 -21.35
CA ALA A 114 21.32 -2.15 -20.21
C ALA A 114 20.92 -0.68 -20.37
N LEU A 115 19.63 -0.41 -20.30
CA LEU A 115 19.03 0.91 -20.36
C LEU A 115 18.37 1.19 -19.02
N ASP A 116 18.78 2.26 -18.37
CA ASP A 116 18.16 2.69 -17.13
C ASP A 116 17.00 3.66 -17.43
N PHE A 117 15.93 3.52 -16.67
CA PHE A 117 14.79 4.43 -16.69
C PHE A 117 14.31 4.67 -15.26
N ASP A 118 13.71 5.83 -15.05
CA ASP A 118 13.18 6.19 -13.74
C ASP A 118 11.64 6.12 -13.80
N ILE A 119 11.00 5.59 -12.75
CA ILE A 119 9.55 5.66 -12.58
C ILE A 119 9.16 7.12 -12.33
N VAL A 120 8.16 7.62 -13.05
CA VAL A 120 7.74 9.02 -12.93
C VAL A 120 7.01 9.27 -11.61
N GLU A 121 6.96 10.53 -11.17
CA GLU A 121 6.17 10.95 -10.01
C GLU A 121 4.68 10.68 -10.24
N VAL A 122 3.99 10.17 -9.21
CA VAL A 122 2.55 9.89 -9.24
C VAL A 122 1.84 10.66 -8.13
N GLU A 123 0.62 11.13 -8.38
CA GLU A 123 -0.11 11.91 -7.36
C GLU A 123 -0.66 11.05 -6.21
N ARG A 124 -0.69 9.73 -6.39
CA ARG A 124 -1.21 8.75 -5.43
C ARG A 124 -0.68 7.36 -5.74
N SER A 125 -0.57 6.53 -4.72
CA SER A 125 -0.25 5.12 -4.90
C SER A 125 -1.36 4.40 -5.70
N SER A 126 -0.99 3.61 -6.71
CA SER A 126 -1.94 2.88 -7.55
C SER A 126 -1.36 1.59 -8.13
N GLN A 127 -2.25 0.71 -8.59
CA GLN A 127 -1.87 -0.44 -9.43
C GLN A 127 -1.95 -0.01 -10.89
N GLU A 128 -0.87 -0.20 -11.62
CA GLU A 128 -0.72 0.24 -13.01
C GLU A 128 0.02 -0.81 -13.83
N ASN A 129 -0.03 -0.67 -15.15
CA ASN A 129 0.77 -1.50 -16.06
C ASN A 129 2.03 -0.75 -16.50
N LEU A 130 3.20 -1.23 -16.09
CA LEU A 130 4.46 -0.81 -16.69
C LEU A 130 4.54 -1.40 -18.10
N THR A 131 4.51 -0.54 -19.11
CA THR A 131 4.52 -0.95 -20.52
C THR A 131 5.83 -0.57 -21.20
N TRP A 132 6.24 -1.42 -22.14
CA TRP A 132 7.33 -1.15 -23.05
C TRP A 132 7.06 -1.81 -24.40
N SER A 133 7.65 -1.31 -25.48
CA SER A 133 7.53 -1.92 -26.81
C SER A 133 8.85 -2.00 -27.55
N VAL A 134 8.97 -2.99 -28.44
CA VAL A 134 10.07 -3.14 -29.40
C VAL A 134 9.47 -3.09 -30.81
N ASP A 135 9.87 -2.13 -31.63
CA ASP A 135 9.32 -1.88 -32.98
C ASP A 135 7.77 -1.87 -33.01
N GLY A 136 7.15 -1.30 -31.97
CA GLY A 136 5.71 -1.19 -31.81
C GLY A 136 5.01 -2.43 -31.22
N GLU A 137 5.75 -3.51 -30.92
CA GLU A 137 5.20 -4.67 -30.23
C GLU A 137 5.23 -4.48 -28.72
N GLU A 138 4.07 -4.21 -28.14
CA GLU A 138 3.91 -3.88 -26.73
C GLU A 138 3.95 -5.13 -25.83
N THR A 139 4.62 -4.98 -24.70
CA THR A 139 4.58 -5.85 -23.53
C THR A 139 4.24 -5.03 -22.30
N SER A 140 3.57 -5.64 -21.34
CA SER A 140 3.25 -5.02 -20.06
C SER A 140 3.49 -5.95 -18.88
N ARG A 141 3.71 -5.36 -17.70
CA ARG A 141 3.69 -6.04 -16.40
C ARG A 141 2.90 -5.19 -15.41
N GLU A 142 2.01 -5.83 -14.66
CA GLU A 142 1.30 -5.16 -13.57
C GLU A 142 2.24 -4.89 -12.40
N ILE A 143 2.22 -3.67 -11.90
CA ILE A 143 3.01 -3.19 -10.77
C ILE A 143 2.12 -2.34 -9.85
N THR A 144 2.54 -2.20 -8.60
CA THR A 144 2.02 -1.20 -7.67
C THR A 144 3.04 -0.07 -7.55
N ILE A 145 2.67 1.13 -7.96
CA ILE A 145 3.51 2.33 -7.79
C ILE A 145 3.15 2.97 -6.46
N ARG A 146 4.16 3.23 -5.63
CA ARG A 146 4.02 3.93 -4.34
C ARG A 146 4.38 5.40 -4.51
N ASP A 147 3.46 6.28 -4.12
CA ASP A 147 3.70 7.71 -4.01
C ASP A 147 4.70 8.02 -2.87
N GLY A 148 5.48 9.08 -3.03
CA GLY A 148 6.55 9.50 -2.14
C GLY A 148 6.06 9.78 -0.72
N GLY A 149 6.28 8.83 0.18
CA GLY A 149 5.95 8.96 1.61
C GLY A 149 4.69 8.23 2.04
N ASP A 150 4.01 7.56 1.11
CA ASP A 150 2.94 6.64 1.43
C ASP A 150 3.47 5.39 2.15
N ARG A 151 2.54 4.72 2.83
CA ARG A 151 2.71 3.37 3.35
C ARG A 151 1.47 2.61 2.94
N PHE A 152 1.56 1.32 2.71
CA PHE A 152 0.37 0.53 2.46
C PHE A 152 -0.24 0.01 3.76
N ALA A 153 -1.48 -0.44 3.69
CA ALA A 153 -2.21 -0.98 4.82
C ALA A 153 -1.54 -2.26 5.33
N ASP A 154 -1.19 -2.29 6.62
CA ASP A 154 -0.83 -3.50 7.39
C ASP A 154 -1.83 -3.62 8.54
N VAL A 155 -3.08 -3.91 8.19
CA VAL A 155 -4.15 -4.08 9.17
C VAL A 155 -4.25 -5.55 9.52
N ARG A 156 -4.09 -5.87 10.80
CA ARG A 156 -4.35 -7.21 11.33
C ARG A 156 -5.49 -7.10 12.34
N PRO A 157 -6.52 -7.95 12.29
CA PRO A 157 -7.65 -7.83 13.19
C PRO A 157 -7.18 -7.89 14.62
N SER A 158 -7.49 -6.84 15.39
CA SER A 158 -6.98 -6.69 16.74
C SER A 158 -7.97 -5.91 17.59
N THR A 159 -8.01 -6.24 18.87
CA THR A 159 -8.76 -5.47 19.87
C THR A 159 -7.92 -5.35 21.12
N GLY A 160 -7.83 -4.14 21.66
CA GLY A 160 -7.05 -3.85 22.86
C GLY A 160 -7.79 -2.89 23.77
N LYS A 161 -7.60 -3.08 25.08
CA LYS A 161 -7.98 -2.11 26.11
C LYS A 161 -6.78 -1.86 26.99
N ALA A 162 -6.36 -0.61 27.07
CA ALA A 162 -5.27 -0.17 27.91
C ALA A 162 -5.78 0.84 28.94
N VAL A 163 -5.12 0.85 30.09
CA VAL A 163 -5.33 1.86 31.13
C VAL A 163 -4.03 2.62 31.26
N ALA A 164 -4.08 3.95 31.13
CA ALA A 164 -2.94 4.77 31.50
C ALA A 164 -2.77 4.64 33.02
N ALA A 165 -1.67 4.01 33.47
CA ALA A 165 -1.46 3.70 34.89
C ALA A 165 -1.50 5.00 35.71
N PRO A 166 -2.59 5.27 36.45
CA PRO A 166 -2.62 6.43 37.31
C PRO A 166 -1.75 6.11 38.52
N ASN A 167 -0.96 7.08 38.98
CA ASN A 167 -0.19 6.91 40.21
C ASN A 167 -1.13 7.02 41.43
N LEU A 168 -2.09 6.11 41.58
CA LEU A 168 -3.07 6.13 42.68
C LEU A 168 -2.42 5.88 44.05
N ALA A 169 -1.24 5.27 44.06
CA ALA A 169 -0.47 5.04 45.28
C ALA A 169 -0.08 6.36 45.98
N GLN A 170 -0.05 7.49 45.27
CA GLN A 170 0.23 8.79 45.88
C GLN A 170 -0.83 9.22 46.90
N PHE A 171 -2.03 8.64 46.87
CA PHE A 171 -3.11 8.93 47.81
C PHE A 171 -3.10 8.02 49.04
N VAL A 172 -2.18 7.06 49.12
CA VAL A 172 -2.07 6.12 50.24
C VAL A 172 -0.92 6.52 51.15
N THR A 173 -1.20 6.74 52.43
CA THR A 173 -0.19 7.04 53.45
C THR A 173 -0.19 5.96 54.53
N VAL A 174 0.99 5.58 55.01
CA VAL A 174 1.16 4.64 56.11
C VAL A 174 1.95 5.31 57.24
N GLU A 175 1.30 5.54 58.38
CA GLU A 175 1.90 6.15 59.57
C GLU A 175 1.64 5.25 60.78
N ASP A 176 2.68 4.88 61.51
CA ASP A 176 2.61 4.01 62.70
C ASP A 176 1.82 2.69 62.49
N GLY A 177 1.84 2.15 61.26
CA GLY A 177 1.11 0.95 60.89
C GLY A 177 -0.37 1.16 60.57
N ALA A 178 -0.88 2.40 60.64
CA ALA A 178 -2.19 2.78 60.15
C ALA A 178 -2.10 3.21 58.68
N VAL A 179 -2.99 2.67 57.84
CA VAL A 179 -3.13 3.05 56.43
C VAL A 179 -4.26 4.07 56.32
N SER A 180 -3.99 5.20 55.69
CA SER A 180 -4.99 6.20 55.33
C SER A 180 -5.00 6.42 53.82
N VAL A 181 -6.18 6.75 53.28
CA VAL A 181 -6.39 7.07 51.87
C VAL A 181 -6.98 8.47 51.80
N ALA A 182 -6.38 9.32 50.98
CA ALA A 182 -6.82 10.70 50.78
C ALA A 182 -8.10 10.74 49.92
N ASP A 183 -9.08 11.58 50.27
CA ASP A 183 -10.38 11.66 49.59
C ASP A 183 -10.25 12.08 48.11
N GLU A 184 -9.16 12.76 47.75
CA GLU A 184 -8.84 13.17 46.37
C GLU A 184 -8.73 11.98 45.40
N VAL A 185 -8.52 10.76 45.91
CA VAL A 185 -8.55 9.53 45.10
C VAL A 185 -9.91 9.34 44.41
N LEU A 186 -11.00 9.82 45.02
CA LEU A 186 -12.38 9.66 44.51
C LEU A 186 -12.65 10.56 43.29
N THR A 187 -11.88 11.63 43.13
CA THR A 187 -11.98 12.57 41.99
C THR A 187 -10.88 12.35 40.95
N SER A 188 -10.04 11.32 41.13
CA SER A 188 -8.95 11.03 40.21
C SER A 188 -9.46 10.36 38.95
N GLU A 189 -9.10 10.92 37.79
CA GLU A 189 -9.48 10.36 36.50
C GLU A 189 -8.58 9.20 36.10
N ILE A 190 -9.18 8.14 35.55
CA ILE A 190 -8.49 6.99 34.99
C ILE A 190 -8.72 7.00 33.49
N THR A 191 -7.68 7.23 32.70
CA THR A 191 -7.79 7.24 31.24
C THR A 191 -7.71 5.82 30.68
N TYR A 192 -8.70 5.46 29.87
CA TYR A 192 -8.73 4.21 29.13
C TYR A 192 -8.53 4.48 27.63
N THR A 193 -7.84 3.57 26.95
CA THR A 193 -7.72 3.57 25.49
C THR A 193 -8.24 2.25 24.95
N LEU A 194 -9.22 2.33 24.05
CA LEU A 194 -9.73 1.20 23.30
C LEU A 194 -9.17 1.29 21.88
N SER A 195 -8.51 0.23 21.43
CA SER A 195 -7.99 0.11 20.08
C SER A 195 -8.70 -1.05 19.39
N VAL A 196 -9.14 -0.82 18.15
CA VAL A 196 -9.79 -1.83 17.32
C VAL A 196 -9.25 -1.69 15.91
N ASP A 197 -8.74 -2.79 15.37
CA ASP A 197 -8.32 -2.93 13.99
C ASP A 197 -9.24 -3.96 13.31
N VAL A 198 -9.80 -3.60 12.16
CA VAL A 198 -10.66 -4.48 11.33
C VAL A 198 -10.13 -4.44 9.91
N GLU A 199 -9.95 -5.62 9.30
CA GLU A 199 -9.45 -5.73 7.92
C GLU A 199 -10.47 -5.22 6.90
N ASP A 200 -11.74 -5.58 7.06
CA ASP A 200 -12.82 -5.18 6.16
C ASP A 200 -13.64 -4.00 6.73
N GLU A 201 -14.26 -3.22 5.85
CA GLU A 201 -15.23 -2.21 6.26
C GLU A 201 -16.40 -2.87 7.02
N GLN A 202 -16.63 -2.43 8.26
CA GLN A 202 -17.70 -2.92 9.13
C GLN A 202 -18.72 -1.81 9.42
N SER A 203 -19.77 -1.73 8.59
CA SER A 203 -20.88 -0.82 8.87
C SER A 203 -21.61 -1.21 10.16
N GLY A 204 -21.80 -0.26 11.08
CA GLY A 204 -22.49 -0.51 12.34
C GLY A 204 -21.68 -1.24 13.41
N TYR A 205 -20.34 -1.25 13.30
CA TYR A 205 -19.47 -1.82 14.33
C TYR A 205 -19.75 -1.19 15.70
N THR A 206 -20.04 -2.04 16.70
CA THR A 206 -20.42 -1.59 18.04
C THR A 206 -19.37 -2.00 19.07
N ILE A 207 -18.84 -1.02 19.80
CA ILE A 207 -17.96 -1.25 20.96
C ILE A 207 -18.80 -1.06 22.22
N THR A 208 -18.81 -2.08 23.08
CA THR A 208 -19.49 -2.02 24.39
C THR A 208 -18.46 -2.28 25.49
N ASP A 209 -18.51 -1.47 26.54
CA ASP A 209 -17.67 -1.60 27.73
C ASP A 209 -18.54 -1.39 28.97
N GLN A 210 -18.19 -2.06 30.07
CA GLN A 210 -18.85 -1.92 31.36
C GLN A 210 -17.82 -1.52 32.40
N LEU A 211 -18.02 -0.35 33.02
CA LEU A 211 -17.20 0.05 34.15
C LEU A 211 -17.48 -0.82 35.38
N PRO A 212 -16.45 -1.17 36.16
CA PRO A 212 -16.62 -1.71 37.51
C PRO A 212 -17.51 -0.82 38.37
N ALA A 213 -18.10 -1.43 39.41
CA ALA A 213 -18.79 -0.67 40.45
C ALA A 213 -17.86 0.43 41.02
N GLU A 214 -18.46 1.55 41.43
CA GLU A 214 -17.77 2.75 41.98
C GLU A 214 -16.97 3.59 40.96
N LEU A 215 -16.86 3.18 39.69
CA LEU A 215 -16.34 4.05 38.63
C LEU A 215 -17.47 4.67 37.82
N GLY A 216 -17.34 5.96 37.53
CA GLY A 216 -18.24 6.72 36.67
C GLY A 216 -17.53 7.18 35.40
N TYR A 217 -18.28 7.34 34.30
CA TYR A 217 -17.77 8.04 33.13
C TYR A 217 -17.68 9.53 33.40
N VAL A 218 -16.57 10.13 33.02
CA VAL A 218 -16.45 11.59 32.92
C VAL A 218 -17.16 12.01 31.62
N GLU A 219 -18.20 12.84 31.74
CA GLU A 219 -18.93 13.36 30.58
C GLU A 219 -17.99 14.09 29.61
N ASP A 220 -18.29 14.02 28.31
CA ASP A 220 -17.53 14.66 27.24
C ASP A 220 -16.02 14.31 27.16
N SER A 221 -15.58 13.24 27.83
CA SER A 221 -14.18 12.79 27.84
C SER A 221 -13.80 11.87 26.68
N PHE A 222 -14.77 11.36 25.92
CA PHE A 222 -14.53 10.43 24.82
C PHE A 222 -13.99 11.15 23.57
N ALA A 223 -12.83 10.69 23.11
CA ALA A 223 -12.25 11.04 21.82
C ALA A 223 -12.04 9.77 20.99
N VAL A 224 -12.44 9.81 19.73
CA VAL A 224 -12.25 8.73 18.76
C VAL A 224 -11.30 9.23 17.68
N THR A 225 -10.31 8.40 17.35
CA THR A 225 -9.49 8.56 16.15
C THR A 225 -9.73 7.35 15.26
N GLN A 226 -10.10 7.58 14.02
CA GLN A 226 -10.27 6.53 13.01
C GLN A 226 -9.27 6.75 11.88
N ILE A 227 -8.55 5.70 11.52
CA ILE A 227 -7.70 5.65 10.32
C ILE A 227 -8.36 4.68 9.35
N THR A 228 -8.55 5.11 8.11
CA THR A 228 -9.08 4.26 7.04
C THR A 228 -8.12 4.22 5.86
N TRP A 229 -8.21 3.14 5.11
CA TRP A 229 -7.51 2.92 3.85
C TRP A 229 -8.53 2.88 2.72
N ASP A 230 -8.08 3.13 1.49
CA ASP A 230 -8.89 2.83 0.31
C ASP A 230 -9.05 1.31 0.12
N GLU A 231 -9.92 0.91 -0.80
CA GLU A 231 -10.27 -0.50 -1.04
C GLU A 231 -9.03 -1.35 -1.40
N ALA A 232 -8.05 -0.75 -2.07
CA ALA A 232 -6.80 -1.42 -2.44
C ALA A 232 -5.78 -1.45 -1.30
N GLY A 233 -6.01 -0.75 -0.18
CA GLY A 233 -5.06 -0.64 0.92
C GLY A 233 -3.81 0.20 0.58
N LEU A 234 -3.84 0.94 -0.52
CA LEU A 234 -2.68 1.68 -1.02
C LEU A 234 -2.60 3.09 -0.44
N ASN A 235 -3.74 3.72 -0.22
CA ASN A 235 -3.81 5.12 0.19
C ASN A 235 -4.61 5.28 1.48
N LYS A 236 -4.16 6.14 2.39
CA LYS A 236 -4.94 6.50 3.58
C LYS A 236 -6.10 7.41 3.19
N ALA A 237 -7.32 6.98 3.46
CA ALA A 237 -8.52 7.73 3.11
C ALA A 237 -8.87 8.84 4.14
N GLY A 238 -8.33 8.79 5.37
CA GLY A 238 -8.45 9.88 6.34
C GLY A 238 -8.07 9.55 7.78
N ILE A 239 -7.91 10.61 8.60
CA ILE A 239 -7.89 10.55 10.07
C ILE A 239 -9.10 11.33 10.58
N HIS A 240 -10.10 10.65 11.15
CA HIS A 240 -11.27 11.31 11.71
C HIS A 240 -11.18 11.38 13.23
N GLY A 241 -11.05 12.61 13.75
CA GLY A 241 -11.16 12.93 15.17
C GLY A 241 -12.59 13.33 15.52
N HIS A 242 -13.30 12.52 16.30
CA HIS A 242 -14.64 12.86 16.79
C HIS A 242 -14.68 12.88 18.32
N ARG A 243 -15.28 13.94 18.90
CA ARG A 243 -15.75 13.88 20.29
C ARG A 243 -17.10 13.19 20.30
N VAL A 244 -17.21 12.14 21.10
CA VAL A 244 -18.46 11.40 21.26
C VAL A 244 -19.04 11.77 22.62
N ARG A 245 -20.33 12.11 22.68
CA ARG A 245 -21.01 12.24 23.97
C ARG A 245 -21.23 10.86 24.56
N ALA A 246 -20.93 10.68 25.84
CA ALA A 246 -21.32 9.47 26.55
C ALA A 246 -22.84 9.27 26.43
N PRO A 247 -23.33 8.03 26.22
CA PRO A 247 -24.76 7.77 26.24
C PRO A 247 -25.29 8.06 27.65
N ASP A 248 -26.36 8.86 27.72
CA ASP A 248 -27.07 9.15 28.96
C ASP A 248 -27.48 7.83 29.63
N HIS A 249 -26.98 7.57 30.85
CA HIS A 249 -27.37 6.42 31.64
C HIS A 249 -28.82 6.60 32.13
N GLY A 250 -29.78 6.39 31.22
CA GLY A 250 -31.20 6.29 31.58
C GLY A 250 -32.17 7.04 30.71
N GLU A 251 -32.17 6.87 29.38
CA GLU A 251 -33.36 7.15 28.58
C GLU A 251 -33.89 5.90 27.87
N CYS A 252 -34.95 5.36 28.47
CA CYS A 252 -35.85 4.42 27.80
C CYS A 252 -36.65 5.22 26.75
N VAL A 253 -36.09 5.39 25.56
CA VAL A 253 -36.76 6.11 24.46
C VAL A 253 -37.99 5.32 23.99
N ARG A 254 -39.18 5.78 24.37
CA ARG A 254 -40.43 5.35 23.74
C ARG A 254 -40.44 5.85 22.30
N GLY A 255 -40.16 4.95 21.36
CA GLY A 255 -40.26 5.23 19.92
C GLY A 255 -41.69 5.61 19.52
N HIS A 256 -41.89 6.86 19.11
CA HIS A 256 -43.00 7.24 18.24
C HIS A 256 -42.65 6.89 16.79
N PRO A 257 -43.51 6.16 16.04
CA PRO A 257 -43.19 5.78 14.68
C PRO A 257 -43.48 6.94 13.71
N ARG A 258 -42.46 7.41 13.00
CA ARG A 258 -42.64 8.10 11.71
C ARG A 258 -42.21 7.18 10.57
N ARG A 259 -43.09 7.12 9.57
CA ARG A 259 -43.22 6.15 8.48
C ARG A 259 -42.02 6.08 7.52
N ALA A 260 -41.61 4.86 7.16
CA ALA A 260 -41.48 4.40 5.78
C ALA A 260 -41.74 2.87 5.70
N ARG A 261 -42.51 2.44 4.70
CA ARG A 261 -42.94 1.04 4.42
C ARG A 261 -41.73 0.20 3.96
N SER A 262 -41.54 -1.06 4.36
CA SER A 262 -42.22 -2.26 3.82
C SER A 262 -41.91 -3.53 4.63
N VAL A 263 -42.96 -4.15 5.21
CA VAL A 263 -43.31 -5.58 5.49
C VAL A 263 -42.17 -6.63 5.50
N ALA A 264 -41.94 -7.46 6.53
CA ALA A 264 -42.88 -8.36 7.24
C ALA A 264 -42.47 -8.75 8.70
N ASP A 265 -43.50 -8.89 9.55
CA ASP A 265 -43.70 -9.68 10.80
C ASP A 265 -42.52 -9.95 11.77
N ALA A 266 -42.44 -9.33 12.96
CA ALA A 266 -43.28 -9.42 14.17
C ALA A 266 -43.07 -10.69 15.03
N HIS A 267 -42.34 -10.55 16.15
CA HIS A 267 -42.74 -11.06 17.46
C HIS A 267 -42.12 -10.20 18.58
N HIS A 268 -42.96 -9.40 19.23
CA HIS A 268 -42.67 -8.65 20.45
C HIS A 268 -42.92 -9.55 21.67
N LEU A 269 -41.94 -9.65 22.58
CA LEU A 269 -42.12 -10.19 23.93
C LEU A 269 -42.01 -9.04 24.95
N PRO A 270 -42.90 -8.93 25.95
CA PRO A 270 -42.80 -7.90 26.98
C PRO A 270 -41.77 -8.28 28.06
N CYS A 271 -40.90 -7.33 28.42
CA CYS A 271 -40.01 -7.43 29.58
C CYS A 271 -40.81 -7.57 30.88
N ARG A 272 -40.56 -8.66 31.61
CA ARG A 272 -40.98 -8.86 33.01
C ARG A 272 -39.88 -8.35 33.92
N ARG A 273 -40.21 -7.46 34.87
CA ARG A 273 -39.31 -7.09 35.97
C ARG A 273 -39.17 -8.26 36.94
N GLY A 274 -37.92 -8.60 37.27
CA GLY A 274 -37.52 -9.31 38.49
C GLY A 274 -36.53 -8.41 39.22
#